data_AF-A0A7S1NPA2-F1
#
_entry.id   AF-A0A7S1NPA2-F1
#
_cell.length_a   1.000
_cell.length_b   1.000
_cell.length_c   1.000
_cell.angle_alpha   90.00
_cell.angle_beta   90.00
_cell.angle_gamma   90.00
#
_symmetry.space_group_name_H-M   'P 1'
#
loop_
_entity.id
_entity.type
_entity.pdbx_description
1 polymer ?
#
loop_
_entity_poly.entity_id
_entity_poly.type
_entity_poly.pdbx_seq_one_letter_code
_entity_poly.pdbx_strand_id
1 'polypeptide(L)'
;WYVAEAQAYQRQVEEAFQGLCQSLEGLRDVLLTTAEMALVLTTLELHVQHALRSGWALPQVKAEFSGLMLRQAWPYWLKRQNATPVDVDFNPLTVLTSANMGGKS
;
A
#
# COMPACT_ATOMS: atom_id res chain seq x y z
N TRP A 1 2.17 0.76 -57.97
CA TRP A 1 0.95 0.19 -57.38
C TRP A 1 1.21 -0.27 -55.95
N TYR A 2 1.92 -1.37 -55.70
CA TYR A 2 2.20 -1.86 -54.32
C TYR A 2 2.82 -0.83 -53.34
N VAL A 3 3.76 0.01 -53.79
CA VAL A 3 4.41 1.01 -52.91
C VAL A 3 3.44 2.13 -52.50
N ALA A 4 2.51 2.52 -53.37
CA ALA A 4 1.55 3.59 -53.09
C ALA A 4 0.44 3.12 -52.13
N GLU A 5 0.00 1.86 -52.27
CA GLU A 5 -0.96 1.24 -51.34
C GLU A 5 -0.36 1.05 -49.95
N ALA A 6 0.90 0.61 -49.86
CA ALA A 6 1.61 0.50 -48.59
C ALA A 6 1.77 1.86 -47.89
N GLN A 7 2.06 2.92 -48.64
CA GLN A 7 2.17 4.28 -48.12
C GLN A 7 0.80 4.84 -47.65
N ALA A 8 -0.27 4.56 -48.39
CA ALA A 8 -1.62 4.96 -47.99
C ALA A 8 -2.05 4.27 -46.70
N TYR A 9 -1.77 2.96 -46.57
CA TYR A 9 -2.05 2.20 -45.36
C TYR A 9 -1.27 2.73 -44.15
N GLN A 10 0.02 3.02 -44.32
CA GLN A 10 0.84 3.58 -43.26
C GLN A 10 0.28 4.92 -42.75
N ARG A 11 -0.10 5.83 -43.65
CA ARG A 11 -0.72 7.11 -43.26
C ARG A 11 -2.02 6.93 -42.49
N GLN A 12 -2.87 5.99 -42.93
CA GLN A 12 -4.13 5.72 -42.24
C GLN A 12 -3.89 5.22 -40.81
N VAL A 13 -2.87 4.39 -40.60
CA VAL A 13 -2.47 3.93 -39.26
C VAL A 13 -1.93 5.09 -38.41
N GLU A 14 -1.11 5.95 -38.98
CA GLU A 14 -0.57 7.14 -38.28
C GLU A 14 -1.67 8.11 -37.87
N GLU A 15 -2.63 8.39 -38.76
CA GLU A 15 -3.80 9.24 -38.47
C GLU A 15 -4.70 8.63 -37.39
N ALA A 16 -4.96 7.32 -37.46
CA ALA A 16 -5.72 6.62 -36.43
C ALA A 16 -5.02 6.65 -35.06
N PHE A 17 -3.69 6.48 -35.05
CA PHE A 17 -2.90 6.55 -33.82
C PHE A 17 -2.89 7.97 -33.23
N GLN A 18 -2.71 9.00 -34.06
CA GLN A 18 -2.79 10.39 -33.61
C GLN A 18 -4.18 10.73 -33.05
N GLY A 19 -5.25 10.28 -33.72
CA GLY A 19 -6.62 10.46 -33.23
C GLY A 19 -6.84 9.80 -31.87
N LEU A 20 -6.28 8.60 -31.65
CA LEU A 20 -6.31 7.93 -30.35
C LEU A 20 -5.54 8.72 -29.29
N CYS A 21 -4.32 9.17 -29.59
CA CYS A 21 -3.52 9.97 -28.66
C CYS A 21 -4.25 11.26 -28.23
N GLN A 22 -4.84 11.99 -29.17
CA GLN A 22 -5.62 13.20 -28.87
C GLN A 22 -6.86 12.89 -28.02
N SER A 23 -7.53 11.77 -28.29
CA SER A 23 -8.68 11.32 -27.51
C SER A 23 -8.28 10.96 -26.07
N LEU A 24 -7.13 10.32 -25.89
CA LEU A 24 -6.58 9.98 -24.58
C LEU A 24 -6.05 11.21 -23.83
N GLU A 25 -5.52 12.20 -24.54
CA GLU A 25 -5.04 13.46 -23.95
C GLU A 25 -6.20 14.22 -23.29
N GLY A 26 -7.37 14.25 -23.92
CA GLY A 26 -8.59 14.82 -23.33
C GLY A 26 -9.10 14.07 -22.09
N LEU A 27 -8.67 12.82 -21.89
CA LEU A 27 -9.02 11.98 -20.74
C LEU A 27 -7.88 11.84 -19.73
N ARG A 28 -6.76 12.53 -19.93
CA ARG A 28 -5.53 12.34 -19.16
C ARG A 28 -5.75 12.40 -17.66
N ASP A 29 -6.44 13.43 -17.18
CA ASP A 29 -6.65 13.64 -15.74
C ASP A 29 -7.52 12.52 -15.14
N VAL A 30 -8.56 12.10 -15.86
CA VAL A 30 -9.43 10.99 -15.44
C VAL A 30 -8.65 9.68 -15.38
N LEU A 31 -7.79 9.42 -16.37
CA LEU A 31 -6.94 8.23 -16.40
C LEU A 31 -5.94 8.24 -15.25
N LEU A 32 -5.34 9.39 -14.94
CA LEU A 32 -4.43 9.55 -13.80
C LEU A 32 -5.14 9.31 -12.47
N THR A 33 -6.26 9.99 -12.22
CA THR A 33 -7.04 9.79 -10.99
C THR A 33 -7.51 8.34 -10.84
N THR A 34 -7.91 7.70 -11.94
CA THR A 34 -8.34 6.29 -11.92
C THR A 34 -7.16 5.37 -11.58
N ALA A 35 -5.98 5.62 -12.15
CA ALA A 35 -4.78 4.85 -11.86
C ALA A 35 -4.34 5.02 -10.40
N GLU A 36 -4.37 6.24 -9.87
CA GLU A 36 -4.07 6.54 -8.47
C GLU A 36 -5.04 5.82 -7.54
N MET A 37 -6.35 5.89 -7.82
CA MET A 37 -7.37 5.20 -7.04
C MET A 37 -7.17 3.68 -7.08
N ALA A 38 -6.89 3.11 -8.26
CA ALA A 38 -6.61 1.68 -8.40
C ALA A 38 -5.39 1.26 -7.57
N LEU A 39 -4.34 2.09 -7.55
CA LEU A 39 -3.13 1.85 -6.74
C LEU A 39 -3.44 1.89 -5.24
N VAL A 40 -4.21 2.88 -4.79
CA VAL A 40 -4.62 3.02 -3.38
C VAL A 40 -5.44 1.80 -2.96
N LEU A 41 -6.44 1.42 -3.75
CA LEU A 41 -7.31 0.28 -3.44
C LEU A 41 -6.53 -1.04 -3.41
N THR A 42 -5.64 -1.27 -4.38
CA THR A 42 -4.77 -2.46 -4.42
C THR A 42 -3.86 -2.51 -3.20
N THR A 43 -3.27 -1.36 -2.83
CA THR A 43 -2.40 -1.27 -1.65
C THR A 43 -3.18 -1.58 -0.37
N LEU A 44 -4.39 -1.03 -0.21
CA LEU A 44 -5.25 -1.32 0.93
C LEU A 44 -5.64 -2.80 1.00
N GLU A 45 -6.00 -3.40 -0.12
CA GLU A 45 -6.29 -4.83 -0.20
C GLU A 45 -5.11 -5.67 0.30
N LEU A 46 -3.90 -5.38 -0.19
CA LEU A 46 -2.68 -6.09 0.23
C LEU A 46 -2.44 -5.96 1.74
N HIS A 47 -2.65 -4.77 2.32
CA HIS A 47 -2.53 -4.56 3.76
C HIS A 47 -3.56 -5.37 4.55
N VAL A 48 -4.83 -5.38 4.11
CA VAL A 48 -5.91 -6.15 4.76
C VAL A 48 -5.62 -7.65 4.68
N GLN A 49 -5.26 -8.15 3.50
CA GLN A 49 -4.91 -9.57 3.32
C GLN A 49 -3.69 -9.97 4.15
N HIS A 50 -2.69 -9.09 4.26
CA HIS A 50 -1.53 -9.34 5.12
C HIS A 50 -1.93 -9.35 6.60
N ALA A 51 -2.71 -8.37 7.05
CA ALA A 51 -3.20 -8.28 8.42
C ALA A 51 -4.01 -9.52 8.82
N LEU A 52 -4.92 -9.99 7.97
CA LEU A 52 -5.71 -11.20 8.22
C LEU A 52 -4.83 -12.45 8.37
N ARG A 53 -3.85 -12.63 7.48
CA ARG A 53 -2.91 -13.77 7.54
C ARG A 53 -2.02 -13.72 8.77
N SER A 54 -1.58 -12.53 9.16
CA SER A 54 -0.71 -12.31 10.31
C SER A 54 -1.47 -12.26 11.64
N GLY A 55 -2.81 -12.20 11.61
CA GLY A 55 -3.65 -12.01 12.80
C GLY A 55 -3.44 -10.64 13.45
N TRP A 56 -3.19 -9.60 12.64
CA TRP A 56 -3.07 -8.22 13.10
C TRP A 56 -4.44 -7.59 13.31
N ALA A 57 -4.51 -6.66 14.25
CA ALA A 57 -5.71 -5.88 14.55
C ALA A 57 -5.57 -4.45 14.05
N LEU A 58 -6.71 -3.82 13.73
CA LEU A 58 -6.75 -2.40 13.42
C LEU A 58 -6.59 -1.58 14.72
N PRO A 59 -5.67 -0.61 14.78
CA PRO A 59 -5.54 0.24 15.96
C PRO A 59 -6.77 1.14 16.13
N GLN A 60 -7.17 1.36 17.38
CA GLN A 60 -8.21 2.32 17.74
C GLN A 60 -7.57 3.63 18.19
N VAL A 61 -7.92 4.72 17.52
CA VAL A 61 -7.51 6.07 17.93
C VAL A 61 -8.58 6.63 18.87
N LYS A 62 -8.18 7.01 20.08
CA LYS A 62 -9.06 7.61 21.10
C LYS A 62 -8.60 9.03 21.39
N ALA A 63 -9.42 10.02 21.09
CA ALA A 63 -9.09 11.44 21.29
C ALA A 63 -8.79 11.79 22.76
N GLU A 64 -9.40 11.08 23.70
CA GLU A 64 -9.30 11.30 25.15
C GLU A 64 -8.09 10.60 25.79
N PHE A 65 -7.33 9.81 25.02
CA PHE A 65 -6.21 9.02 25.52
C PHE A 65 -4.89 9.46 24.87
N SER A 66 -3.98 9.99 25.67
CA SER A 66 -2.68 10.48 25.22
C SER A 66 -1.55 9.43 25.34
N GLY A 67 -1.89 8.15 25.42
CA GLY A 67 -0.93 7.05 25.59
C GLY A 67 -0.99 6.04 24.45
N LEU A 68 -0.26 4.93 24.62
CA LEU A 68 -0.31 3.79 23.71
C LEU A 68 -0.54 2.52 24.54
N MET A 69 -1.61 1.80 24.22
CA MET A 69 -1.88 0.47 24.78
C MET A 69 -1.77 -0.56 23.66
N LEU A 70 -0.87 -1.52 23.85
CA LEU A 70 -0.69 -2.67 22.98
C LEU A 70 -0.98 -3.93 23.79
N ARG A 71 -1.83 -4.80 23.27
CA ARG A 71 -2.14 -6.09 23.88
C ARG A 71 -1.65 -7.20 22.97
N GLN A 72 -0.95 -8.18 23.55
CA GLN A 72 -0.43 -9.33 22.83
C GLN A 72 0.36 -8.93 21.58
N ALA A 73 1.16 -7.86 21.67
CA ALA A 73 1.92 -7.33 20.53
C ALA A 73 3.24 -8.08 20.34
N TRP A 74 3.69 -8.15 19.10
CA TRP A 74 5.01 -8.67 18.74
C TRP A 74 5.60 -7.88 17.56
N PRO A 75 6.93 -7.91 17.36
CA PRO A 75 7.56 -7.22 16.24
C PRO A 75 7.07 -7.74 14.88
N TYR A 76 6.71 -6.82 13.97
CA TYR A 76 6.08 -7.18 12.69
C TYR A 76 6.97 -8.03 11.76
N TRP A 77 8.30 -7.94 11.92
CA TRP A 77 9.26 -8.73 11.14
C TRP A 77 9.41 -10.18 11.65
N LEU A 78 8.86 -10.50 12.83
CA LEU A 78 8.86 -11.85 13.37
C LEU A 78 7.56 -12.58 13.01
N LYS A 79 7.69 -13.83 12.60
CA LYS A 79 6.54 -14.74 12.50
C LYS A 79 5.96 -14.94 13.89
N ARG A 80 4.63 -14.94 14.03
CA ARG A 80 3.94 -15.12 15.31
C ARG A 80 4.41 -16.35 16.09
N GLN A 81 4.69 -17.45 15.40
CA GLN A 81 5.20 -18.70 16.00
C GLN A 81 6.60 -18.59 16.62
N ASN A 82 7.38 -17.57 16.25
CA ASN A 82 8.74 -17.31 16.74
C ASN A 82 8.79 -16.13 17.71
N ALA A 83 7.65 -15.52 18.04
CA ALA A 83 7.58 -14.34 18.87
C ALA A 83 6.89 -14.65 20.20
N THR A 84 7.33 -13.98 21.26
CA THR A 84 6.64 -13.96 22.55
C THR A 84 5.79 -12.69 22.60
N PRO A 85 4.44 -12.79 22.58
CA PRO A 85 3.58 -11.62 22.67
C PRO A 85 3.75 -10.90 24.00
N VAL A 86 3.73 -9.57 23.98
CA VAL A 86 3.82 -8.72 25.16
C VAL A 86 2.69 -7.71 25.21
N ASP A 87 2.29 -7.36 26.43
CA ASP A 87 1.40 -6.25 26.69
C ASP A 87 2.24 -5.01 27.03
N VAL A 88 1.92 -3.88 26.41
CA VAL A 88 2.64 -2.63 26.62
C VAL A 88 1.65 -1.50 26.86
N ASP A 89 1.69 -0.93 28.06
CA ASP A 89 0.96 0.27 28.43
C ASP A 89 1.97 1.41 28.57
N PHE A 90 2.11 2.22 27.52
CA PHE A 90 2.97 3.40 27.52
C PHE A 90 2.26 4.57 28.17
N ASN A 91 2.77 4.93 29.34
CA ASN A 91 2.52 6.17 30.05
C ASN A 91 3.69 7.15 29.77
N PRO A 92 3.62 8.43 30.20
CA PRO A 92 4.63 9.43 29.88
C PRO A 92 6.08 9.06 30.28
N LEU A 93 6.25 8.14 31.22
CA LEU A 93 7.56 7.58 31.59
C LEU A 93 7.41 6.07 31.86
N THR A 94 8.17 5.27 31.11
CA THR A 94 8.26 3.82 31.30
C THR A 94 9.74 3.44 31.39
N VAL A 95 10.16 2.83 32.51
CA VAL A 95 11.53 2.37 32.73
C VAL A 95 11.58 0.86 32.49
N LEU A 96 12.31 0.43 31.47
CA LEU A 96 12.51 -0.99 31.13
C LEU A 96 13.85 -1.48 31.68
N THR A 97 13.82 -2.35 32.67
CA THR A 97 15.03 -2.98 33.23
C THR A 97 15.02 -4.49 32.97
N SER A 98 16.07 -5.01 32.35
CA SER A 98 16.34 -6.45 32.27
C SER A 98 17.79 -6.72 31.84
N ALA A 99 18.25 -7.97 31.95
CA ALA A 99 19.55 -8.38 31.45
C ALA A 99 19.66 -8.24 29.92
N ASN A 100 20.89 -8.15 29.40
CA ASN A 100 21.12 -8.18 27.94
C ASN A 100 20.57 -9.47 27.34
N MET A 101 20.19 -9.41 26.06
CA MET A 101 19.45 -10.48 25.36
C MET A 101 18.01 -10.74 25.84
N GLY A 102 17.51 -10.01 26.84
CA GLY A 102 16.12 -10.12 27.31
C GLY A 102 15.07 -9.42 26.43
N GLY A 103 15.37 -9.13 25.17
CA GLY A 103 14.41 -8.51 24.23
C GLY A 103 14.01 -7.06 24.57
N LYS A 104 14.91 -6.28 25.19
CA LYS A 104 14.65 -4.86 25.50
C LYS A 104 14.70 -3.93 24.26
N SER A 105 15.54 -4.29 23.29
CA SER A 105 15.81 -3.50 22.08
C SER A 105 14.82 -3.80 20.97
#